data_AF-A0A031IAG6-F1
#
_entry.id   AF-A0A031IAG6-F1
#
_cell.length_a   1.000
_cell.length_b   1.000
_cell.length_c   1.000
_cell.angle_alpha   90.00
_cell.angle_beta   90.00
_cell.angle_gamma   90.00
#
_symmetry.space_group_name_H-M   'P 1'
#
loop_
_entity.id
_entity.type
_entity.pdbx_description
1 polymer ?
#
loop_
_entity_poly.entity_id
_entity_poly.type
_entity_poly.pdbx_seq_one_letter_code
_entity_poly.pdbx_strand_id
1 'polypeptide(L)' 'MSRCLLCTSNDDDALIEHLAEKLWDSRIERIEGPMPWSEAGATWQAAFRELAVAARQALTQ' A
#
# COMPACT_ATOMS: atom_id res chain seq x y z
N MET A 1 -24.67 23.25 2.12
CA MET A 1 -23.33 23.27 2.73
C MET A 1 -22.42 22.38 1.91
N SER A 2 -21.60 22.98 1.05
CA SER A 2 -20.63 22.24 0.24
C SER A 2 -19.61 21.58 1.18
N ARG A 3 -19.49 20.25 1.11
CA ARG A 3 -18.53 19.49 1.93
C ARG A 3 -17.11 19.99 1.58
N CYS A 4 -16.35 20.40 2.60
CA CYS A 4 -14.97 20.85 2.43
C CYS A 4 -14.12 19.68 1.92
N LEU A 5 -13.54 19.81 0.72
CA LEU A 5 -12.72 18.77 0.07
C LEU A 5 -11.51 18.35 0.93
N LEU A 6 -10.97 19.26 1.73
CA LEU A 6 -9.87 18.99 2.68
C LEU A 6 -10.28 18.10 3.85
N CYS A 7 -11.53 18.17 4.31
CA CYS A 7 -12.05 17.32 5.39
C CYS A 7 -12.48 15.93 4.90
N THR A 8 -12.44 15.69 3.58
CA THR A 8 -12.72 14.41 2.93
C THR A 8 -11.50 13.82 2.24
N SER A 9 -10.31 14.41 2.42
CA SER A 9 -9.06 13.85 1.91
C SER A 9 -8.65 12.66 2.79
N ASN A 10 -9.41 11.57 2.70
CA ASN A 10 -8.81 10.26 2.93
C ASN A 10 -7.79 10.12 1.81
N ASP A 11 -6.51 10.31 2.15
CA ASP A 11 -5.41 10.13 1.21
C ASP A 11 -5.27 8.63 0.95
N ASP A 12 -6.14 8.17 0.05
CA ASP A 12 -6.26 6.79 -0.38
C ASP A 12 -4.96 6.28 -0.98
N ASP A 13 -4.20 7.18 -1.62
CA ASP A 13 -2.90 6.88 -2.21
C ASP A 13 -1.86 6.68 -1.11
N ALA A 14 -1.78 7.58 -0.12
CA ALA A 14 -0.90 7.40 1.03
C ALA A 14 -1.24 6.13 1.85
N LEU A 15 -2.54 5.81 1.97
CA LEU A 15 -2.97 4.57 2.60
C LEU A 15 -2.54 3.34 1.79
N ILE A 16 -2.70 3.35 0.46
CA ILE A 16 -2.24 2.27 -0.42
C ILE A 16 -0.73 2.09 -0.31
N GLU A 17 0.05 3.17 -0.33
CA GLU A 17 1.51 3.09 -0.17
C GLU A 17 1.90 2.49 1.18
N HIS A 18 1.25 2.93 2.26
CA HIS A 18 1.51 2.39 3.60
C HIS A 18 1.15 0.90 3.70
N LEU A 19 0.03 0.49 3.11
CA LEU A 19 -0.38 -0.91 3.06
C LEU A 19 0.59 -1.75 2.21
N ALA A 20 1.05 -1.23 1.09
CA ALA A 20 2.02 -1.92 0.22
C ALA A 20 3.33 -2.20 0.97
N GLU A 21 3.85 -1.21 1.70
CA GLU A 21 5.05 -1.37 2.55
C GLU A 21 4.83 -2.46 3.61
N LYS A 22 3.71 -2.45 4.35
CA LYS A 22 3.45 -3.45 5.38
C LYS A 22 3.26 -4.85 4.81
N LEU A 23 2.62 -4.95 3.64
CA LEU A 23 2.47 -6.22 2.92
C LEU A 23 3.82 -6.76 2.43
N TRP A 24 4.72 -5.88 1.98
CA TRP A 24 6.09 -6.21 1.61
C TRP A 24 6.87 -6.75 2.81
N ASP A 25 6.90 -5.99 3.91
CA ASP A 25 7.59 -6.36 5.15
C ASP A 25 7.17 -7.75 5.65
N SER A 26 5.86 -8.07 5.53
CA SER A 26 5.33 -9.36 5.98
C SER A 26 5.77 -10.58 5.16
N ARG A 27 6.33 -10.37 3.95
CA ARG A 27 6.63 -11.45 2.98
C ARG A 27 8.08 -11.50 2.57
N ILE A 28 8.76 -10.36 2.43
CA ILE A 28 10.04 -10.31 1.74
C ILE A 28 11.14 -11.10 2.43
N GLU A 29 11.15 -11.11 3.77
CA GLU A 29 12.10 -11.89 4.56
C GLU A 29 12.05 -13.38 4.20
N ARG A 30 10.88 -13.89 3.81
CA ARG A 30 10.68 -15.28 3.42
C ARG A 30 10.98 -15.58 1.95
N ILE A 31 11.03 -14.56 1.09
CA ILE A 31 11.16 -14.73 -0.38
C ILE A 31 12.60 -14.45 -0.82
N GLU A 32 13.12 -13.25 -0.54
CA GLU A 32 14.43 -12.80 -1.02
C GLU A 32 15.40 -12.38 0.10
N GLY A 33 14.93 -12.32 1.35
CA GLY A 33 15.70 -11.85 2.50
C GLY A 33 15.31 -10.42 2.93
N PRO A 34 16.00 -9.81 3.92
CA PRO A 34 15.66 -8.49 4.41
C PRO A 34 16.02 -7.42 3.36
N MET A 35 15.02 -6.99 2.57
CA MET A 35 15.14 -5.90 1.61
C MET A 35 14.13 -4.81 1.97
N PRO A 36 14.53 -3.54 2.11
CA PRO A 36 13.60 -2.46 2.40
C PRO A 36 12.70 -2.18 1.19
N TRP A 37 11.47 -1.74 1.46
CA TRP A 37 10.48 -1.45 0.41
C TRP A 37 10.96 -0.45 -0.65
N SER A 38 11.80 0.52 -0.26
CA SER A 38 12.42 1.49 -1.17
C SER A 38 13.36 0.84 -2.21
N GLU A 39 13.86 -0.35 -1.93
CA GLU A 39 14.81 -1.10 -2.77
C GLU A 39 14.17 -2.26 -3.52
N ALA A 40 12.88 -2.55 -3.28
CA ALA A 40 12.11 -3.63 -3.91
C ALA A 40 12.16 -3.60 -5.46
N GLY A 41 12.43 -2.43 -6.04
CA GLY A 41 12.43 -2.23 -7.49
C GLY A 41 11.02 -2.11 -8.06
N ALA A 42 10.91 -1.55 -9.27
CA ALA A 42 9.63 -1.11 -9.84
C ALA A 42 8.60 -2.23 -10.00
N THR A 43 9.02 -3.43 -10.38
CA THR A 43 8.13 -4.59 -10.59
C THR A 43 7.47 -5.03 -9.29
N TRP A 44 8.27 -5.23 -8.23
CA TRP A 44 7.74 -5.59 -6.93
C TRP A 44 6.92 -4.46 -6.32
N GLN A 45 7.36 -3.21 -6.51
CA GLN A 45 6.60 -2.07 -6.05
C GLN A 45 5.20 -2.00 -6.67
N ALA A 46 5.07 -2.23 -7.97
CA ALA A 46 3.79 -2.28 -8.66
C ALA A 46 2.91 -3.43 -8.13
N ALA A 47 3.46 -4.65 -8.02
CA ALA A 47 2.70 -5.82 -7.58
C ALA A 47 2.12 -5.67 -6.16
N PHE A 48 2.90 -5.11 -5.23
CA PHE A 48 2.46 -4.94 -3.86
C PHE A 48 1.51 -3.75 -3.67
N ARG A 49 1.58 -2.72 -4.53
CA ARG A 49 0.55 -1.67 -4.61
C ARG A 49 -0.80 -2.22 -5.06
N GLU A 50 -0.81 -3.07 -6.10
CA GLU A 50 -2.04 -3.73 -6.55
C GLU A 50 -2.63 -4.61 -5.43
N LEU A 51 -1.79 -5.33 -4.69
CA LEU A 51 -2.22 -6.11 -3.53
C LEU A 51 -2.80 -5.22 -2.42
N ALA A 52 -2.20 -4.06 -2.16
CA ALA A 52 -2.68 -3.10 -1.18
C ALA A 52 -4.07 -2.53 -1.54
N VAL A 53 -4.32 -2.25 -2.83
CA VAL A 53 -5.65 -1.85 -3.33
C VAL A 53 -6.68 -2.94 -3.00
N ALA A 54 -6.38 -4.19 -3.33
CA ALA A 54 -7.28 -5.32 -3.07
C ALA A 54 -7.53 -5.53 -1.56
N ALA A 55 -6.49 -5.41 -0.74
CA ALA A 55 -6.59 -5.53 0.71
C ALA A 55 -7.49 -4.43 1.30
N ARG A 56 -7.31 -3.17 0.87
CA ARG A 56 -8.18 -2.06 1.29
C ARG A 56 -9.63 -2.34 0.94
N GLN A 57 -9.90 -2.74 -0.31
CA GLN A 57 -11.25 -3.06 -0.75
C GLN A 57 -11.90 -4.15 0.10
N ALA A 58 -11.17 -5.21 0.45
CA ALA A 58 -11.68 -6.29 1.29
C ALA A 58 -12.03 -5.87 2.73
N LEU A 59 -11.40 -4.81 3.25
CA LEU A 59 -11.61 -4.32 4.62
C LEU A 59 -12.70 -3.23 4.71
N THR A 60 -13.11 -2.66 3.58
CA THR A 60 -14.14 -1.60 3.52
C THR A 60 -15.46 -2.09 2.93
N GLN A 61 -15.64 -3.41 2.79
CA GLN A 61 -16.91 -4.06 2.42
C GLN A 61 -17.81 -4.24 3.64
#